data_AF-A0A1C0UV68-F1
#
_entry.id   AF-A0A1C0UV68-F1
#
_cell.length_a   1.000
_cell.length_b   1.000
_cell.length_c   1.000
_cell.angle_alpha   90.00
_cell.angle_beta   90.00
_cell.angle_gamma   90.00
#
_symmetry.space_group_name_H-M   'P 1'
#
loop_
_entity.id
_entity.type
_entity.pdbx_description
1 polymer ?
#
loop_
_entity_poly.entity_id
_entity_poly.type
_entity_poly.pdbx_seq_one_letter_code
_entity_poly.pdbx_strand_id
1 'polypeptide(L)'
;MANMNRIRFGLIAAATLTYSLSIMGSAGATTTIQEAIKEAPIAAQKAKDSADTLKKVEAALTKTTQVATKAKQDAAKVLTSAEQTFQKADTEFIAAKAAYDAANKTLTDTKTVYDAATKALADANTILSSATPAQRSAAQKAVTDATKAFNSANTKLNDATKTFNSANTKLNDATSKRGTAEQARNQASQQLQTVTENADKQVKDAEDARNQAKLEADNAAKYSVEAQEAAKKASDWSTMKRLTVKDRSEDQSFLSILPQFQALVQKEGVAIPADKVKAQKVDFSQLFLKQKHNVRVWFLNEGAAYKNQLAYESIRGDKYDNGMIFENVSCNSTKNKCEKGEKDGVLDIGDFVDVGSFKAGTQLNFLLKADGYSAKPQNGDIYGADPTLNPDGLQHLMGWKIGNYLMMGFEDLRNGGDKDYNDTIFVVDFGKDNLKASAVPEPSATLPILGLGALGMLKLRRRRR
;
A
#
# COMPACT_ATOMS: atom_id res chain seq x y z
N MET A 1 0.18 17.29 -24.31
CA MET A 1 -0.92 16.34 -24.01
C MET A 1 -0.46 14.89 -23.81
N ALA A 2 0.45 14.32 -24.62
CA ALA A 2 0.88 12.90 -24.47
C ALA A 2 1.59 12.56 -23.13
N ASN A 3 2.26 13.53 -22.49
CA ASN A 3 2.95 13.31 -21.21
C ASN A 3 2.03 13.43 -19.98
N MET A 4 0.84 14.03 -20.14
CA MET A 4 -0.12 14.28 -19.05
C MET A 4 -0.95 13.04 -18.70
N ASN A 5 -1.20 12.15 -19.66
CA ASN A 5 -1.92 10.89 -19.40
C ASN A 5 -1.07 9.89 -18.60
N ARG A 6 0.26 9.89 -18.76
CA ARG A 6 1.15 8.98 -18.00
C ARG A 6 1.19 9.27 -16.49
N ILE A 7 0.99 10.53 -16.08
CA ILE A 7 0.99 10.92 -14.65
C ILE A 7 -0.32 10.53 -13.96
N ARG A 8 -1.47 10.67 -14.65
CA ARG A 8 -2.77 10.19 -14.15
C ARG A 8 -2.78 8.67 -13.92
N PHE A 9 -2.14 7.89 -14.80
CA PHE A 9 -2.01 6.44 -14.59
C PHE A 9 -1.11 6.08 -13.40
N GLY A 10 -0.11 6.90 -13.06
CA GLY A 10 0.73 6.69 -11.87
C GLY A 10 0.00 6.97 -10.55
N LEU A 11 -0.89 7.96 -10.51
CA LEU A 11 -1.72 8.29 -9.34
C LEU A 11 -2.83 7.28 -9.09
N ILE A 12 -3.45 6.73 -10.15
CA ILE A 12 -4.50 5.71 -10.02
C ILE A 12 -3.94 4.40 -9.44
N ALA A 13 -2.69 4.03 -9.76
CA ALA A 13 -2.05 2.84 -9.20
C ALA A 13 -1.78 2.93 -7.68
N ALA A 14 -1.69 4.15 -7.12
CA ALA A 14 -1.56 4.35 -5.68
C ALA A 14 -2.90 4.27 -4.93
N ALA A 15 -4.03 4.52 -5.61
CA ALA A 15 -5.36 4.44 -5.01
C ALA A 15 -5.86 2.99 -4.79
N THR A 16 -5.24 2.00 -5.42
CA THR A 16 -5.62 0.58 -5.32
C THR A 16 -5.09 -0.15 -4.08
N LEU A 17 -4.49 0.53 -3.11
CA LEU A 17 -4.15 -0.05 -1.80
C LEU A 17 -5.13 0.33 -0.67
N THR A 18 -6.36 0.74 -1.02
CA THR A 18 -7.41 1.09 -0.03
C THR A 18 -8.20 -0.12 0.51
N TYR A 19 -7.68 -1.34 0.37
CA TYR A 19 -8.29 -2.51 0.99
C TYR A 19 -7.50 -2.98 2.23
N SER A 20 -8.18 -2.93 3.38
CA SER A 20 -7.87 -3.66 4.62
C SER A 20 -6.93 -2.97 5.62
N LEU A 21 -7.36 -1.82 6.18
CA LEU A 21 -7.00 -1.49 7.57
C LEU A 21 -8.19 -1.63 8.53
N SER A 22 -9.43 -1.64 8.03
CA SER A 22 -10.65 -1.85 8.83
C SER A 22 -10.80 -3.26 9.42
N ILE A 23 -9.88 -4.17 9.11
CA ILE A 23 -9.87 -5.56 9.62
C ILE A 23 -8.67 -5.82 10.55
N MET A 24 -7.70 -4.90 10.62
CA MET A 24 -6.62 -5.00 11.61
C MET A 24 -7.11 -4.35 12.90
N GLY A 25 -8.03 -5.06 13.57
CA GLY A 25 -8.42 -4.73 14.93
C GLY A 25 -7.16 -4.60 15.78
N SER A 26 -7.21 -3.69 16.75
CA SER A 26 -6.23 -3.64 17.84
C SER A 26 -5.84 -5.08 18.21
N ALA A 27 -4.55 -5.37 18.30
CA ALA A 27 -4.07 -6.62 18.91
C ALA A 27 -4.60 -6.65 20.35
N GLY A 28 -5.84 -7.11 20.49
CA GLY A 28 -6.62 -7.09 21.71
C GLY A 28 -6.30 -8.32 22.54
N ALA A 29 -6.80 -8.35 23.77
CA ALA A 29 -6.54 -9.34 24.81
C ALA A 29 -6.93 -10.81 24.48
N THR A 30 -7.18 -11.15 23.22
CA THR A 30 -7.59 -12.48 22.72
C THR A 30 -6.68 -13.07 21.64
N THR A 31 -5.63 -12.37 21.20
CA THR A 31 -4.66 -12.90 20.23
C THR A 31 -3.81 -14.02 20.86
N THR A 32 -3.75 -15.17 20.18
CA THR A 32 -2.93 -16.32 20.64
C THR A 32 -1.44 -16.04 20.53
N ILE A 33 -0.62 -16.85 21.21
CA ILE A 33 0.84 -16.70 21.17
C ILE A 33 1.37 -16.80 19.74
N GLN A 34 0.93 -17.81 18.98
CA GLN A 34 1.45 -18.05 17.64
C GLN A 34 0.96 -17.00 16.62
N GLU A 35 -0.28 -16.50 16.75
CA GLU A 35 -0.78 -15.40 15.92
C GLU A 35 0.03 -14.12 16.13
N ALA A 36 0.31 -13.75 17.39
CA ALA A 36 1.10 -12.56 17.69
C ALA A 36 2.51 -12.64 17.09
N ILE A 37 3.16 -13.79 17.21
CA ILE A 37 4.50 -14.04 16.66
C ILE A 37 4.50 -13.96 15.12
N LYS A 38 3.48 -14.54 14.48
CA LYS A 38 3.36 -14.54 13.01
C LYS A 38 3.04 -13.17 12.43
N GLU A 39 2.25 -12.35 13.13
CA GLU A 39 1.82 -11.04 12.64
C GLU A 39 2.96 -10.00 12.64
N ALA A 40 3.89 -10.08 13.60
CA ALA A 40 4.99 -9.11 13.71
C ALA A 40 5.84 -8.93 12.43
N PRO A 41 6.36 -9.98 11.76
CA PRO A 41 7.10 -9.81 10.51
C PRO A 41 6.23 -9.32 9.35
N ILE A 42 4.93 -9.68 9.32
CA ILE A 42 3.98 -9.21 8.31
C ILE A 42 3.75 -7.71 8.47
N ALA A 43 3.50 -7.26 9.69
CA ALA A 43 3.32 -5.84 10.02
C ALA A 43 4.58 -5.02 9.71
N ALA A 44 5.77 -5.55 10.00
CA ALA A 44 7.04 -4.92 9.69
C ALA A 44 7.25 -4.76 8.18
N GLN A 45 6.92 -5.79 7.39
CA GLN A 45 7.00 -5.72 5.93
C GLN A 45 6.00 -4.70 5.37
N LYS A 46 4.77 -4.68 5.88
CA LYS A 46 3.75 -3.69 5.49
C LYS A 46 4.19 -2.25 5.80
N ALA A 47 4.82 -2.01 6.95
CA ALA A 47 5.37 -0.71 7.30
C ALA A 47 6.47 -0.28 6.32
N LYS A 48 7.37 -1.20 5.95
CA LYS A 48 8.42 -0.94 4.95
C LYS A 48 7.84 -0.60 3.58
N ASP A 49 6.88 -1.40 3.10
CA ASP A 49 6.25 -1.19 1.79
C ASP A 49 5.48 0.14 1.73
N SER A 50 4.83 0.52 2.83
CA SER A 50 4.13 1.81 2.95
C SER A 50 5.11 2.98 2.96
N ALA A 51 6.24 2.86 3.66
CA ALA A 51 7.29 3.87 3.66
C ALA A 51 7.94 4.06 2.27
N ASP A 52 8.16 2.97 1.54
CA ASP A 52 8.71 3.04 0.18
C ASP A 52 7.69 3.61 -0.82
N THR A 53 6.40 3.36 -0.60
CA THR A 53 5.31 4.00 -1.36
C THR A 53 5.29 5.52 -1.10
N LEU A 54 5.38 5.95 0.16
CA LEU A 54 5.46 7.37 0.51
C LEU A 54 6.63 8.08 -0.22
N LYS A 55 7.83 7.49 -0.21
CA LYS A 55 8.99 8.06 -0.92
C LYS A 55 8.73 8.26 -2.42
N LYS A 56 8.08 7.28 -3.08
CA LYS A 56 7.73 7.37 -4.51
C LYS A 56 6.73 8.50 -4.76
N VAL A 57 5.74 8.65 -3.88
CA VAL A 57 4.73 9.72 -3.99
C VAL A 57 5.36 11.10 -3.75
N GLU A 58 6.28 11.23 -2.79
CA GLU A 58 7.01 12.49 -2.55
C GLU A 58 7.88 12.90 -3.75
N ALA A 59 8.54 11.93 -4.40
CA ALA A 59 9.27 12.18 -5.65
C ALA A 59 8.33 12.60 -6.79
N ALA A 60 7.14 11.98 -6.89
CA ALA A 60 6.14 12.32 -7.89
C ALA A 60 5.55 13.74 -7.67
N LEU A 61 5.28 14.12 -6.42
CA LEU A 61 4.87 15.48 -6.05
C LEU A 61 5.92 16.50 -6.49
N THR A 62 7.19 16.26 -6.15
CA THR A 62 8.31 17.13 -6.54
C THR A 62 8.36 17.36 -8.05
N LYS A 63 8.27 16.29 -8.84
CA LYS A 63 8.25 16.36 -10.31
C LYS A 63 7.03 17.10 -10.84
N THR A 64 5.85 16.86 -10.25
CA THR A 64 4.59 17.52 -10.64
C THR A 64 4.67 19.02 -10.41
N THR A 65 5.19 19.45 -9.26
CA THR A 65 5.40 20.87 -8.92
C THR A 65 6.37 21.55 -9.88
N GLN A 66 7.46 20.88 -10.27
CA GLN A 66 8.40 21.42 -11.27
C GLN A 66 7.74 21.60 -12.65
N VAL A 67 6.99 20.60 -13.12
CA VAL A 67 6.27 20.66 -14.40
C VAL A 67 5.20 21.75 -14.38
N ALA A 68 4.43 21.85 -13.30
CA ALA A 68 3.41 22.87 -13.11
C ALA A 68 4.02 24.29 -13.15
N THR A 69 5.12 24.50 -12.42
CA THR A 69 5.84 25.78 -12.39
C THR A 69 6.33 26.17 -13.78
N LYS A 70 6.93 25.21 -14.51
CA LYS A 70 7.43 25.45 -15.86
C LYS A 70 6.30 25.80 -16.84
N ALA A 71 5.17 25.09 -16.77
CA ALA A 71 4.01 25.37 -17.62
C ALA A 71 3.45 26.79 -17.40
N LYS A 72 3.34 27.23 -16.15
CA LYS A 72 2.91 28.60 -15.81
C LYS A 72 3.89 29.64 -16.34
N GLN A 73 5.20 29.43 -16.17
CA GLN A 73 6.23 30.34 -16.69
C GLN A 73 6.19 30.45 -18.22
N ASP A 74 5.99 29.35 -18.93
CA ASP A 74 5.94 29.36 -20.39
C ASP A 74 4.67 30.05 -20.90
N ALA A 75 3.52 29.83 -20.28
CA ALA A 75 2.29 30.56 -20.62
C ALA A 75 2.42 32.06 -20.33
N ALA A 76 3.07 32.45 -19.23
CA ALA A 76 3.29 33.86 -18.90
C ALA A 76 4.17 34.55 -19.94
N LYS A 77 5.22 33.87 -20.44
CA LYS A 77 6.07 34.39 -21.52
C LYS A 77 5.28 34.65 -22.81
N VAL A 78 4.37 33.74 -23.17
CA VAL A 78 3.51 33.91 -24.35
C VAL A 78 2.63 35.17 -24.20
N LEU A 79 2.04 35.38 -23.03
CA LEU A 79 1.26 36.60 -22.77
C LEU A 79 2.13 37.86 -22.85
N THR A 80 3.33 37.85 -22.28
CA THR A 80 4.27 38.98 -22.38
C THR A 80 4.61 39.32 -23.84
N SER A 81 4.88 38.32 -24.67
CA SER A 81 5.15 38.54 -26.10
C SER A 81 3.93 39.06 -26.87
N ALA A 82 2.74 38.57 -26.56
CA ALA A 82 1.50 39.05 -27.16
C ALA A 82 1.21 40.51 -26.77
N GLU A 83 1.45 40.88 -25.50
CA GLU A 83 1.31 42.25 -25.01
C GLU A 83 2.27 43.22 -25.72
N GLN A 84 3.54 42.85 -25.88
CA GLN A 84 4.53 43.64 -26.62
C GLN A 84 4.09 43.86 -28.08
N THR A 85 3.52 42.83 -28.71
CA THR A 85 3.01 42.90 -30.08
C THR A 85 1.82 43.87 -30.19
N PHE A 86 0.89 43.81 -29.23
CA PHE A 86 -0.24 44.72 -29.14
C PHE A 86 0.21 46.17 -28.93
N GLN A 87 1.13 46.43 -28.00
CA GLN A 87 1.66 47.78 -27.75
C GLN A 87 2.29 48.41 -28.99
N LYS A 88 3.05 47.60 -29.76
CA LYS A 88 3.62 48.06 -31.04
C LYS A 88 2.53 48.39 -32.05
N ALA A 89 1.54 47.52 -32.21
CA ALA A 89 0.43 47.73 -33.15
C ALA A 89 -0.44 48.95 -32.76
N ASP A 90 -0.66 49.18 -31.47
CA ASP A 90 -1.41 50.34 -30.98
C ASP A 90 -0.65 51.65 -31.23
N THR A 91 0.68 51.64 -31.04
CA THR A 91 1.55 52.78 -31.40
C THR A 91 1.47 53.10 -32.90
N GLU A 92 1.52 52.07 -33.77
CA GLU A 92 1.35 52.24 -35.22
C GLU A 92 -0.03 52.81 -35.58
N PHE A 93 -1.09 52.34 -34.92
CA PHE A 93 -2.45 52.85 -35.10
C PHE A 93 -2.58 54.33 -34.70
N ILE A 94 -2.05 54.72 -33.54
CA ILE A 94 -2.09 56.12 -33.07
C ILE A 94 -1.38 57.03 -34.08
N ALA A 95 -0.21 56.63 -34.56
CA ALA A 95 0.54 57.39 -35.57
C ALA A 95 -0.22 57.50 -36.90
N ALA A 96 -0.81 56.39 -37.39
CA ALA A 96 -1.59 56.39 -38.62
C ALA A 96 -2.86 57.25 -38.51
N LYS A 97 -3.53 57.24 -37.35
CA LYS A 97 -4.70 58.07 -37.07
C LYS A 97 -4.36 59.55 -37.10
N ALA A 98 -3.26 59.96 -36.46
CA ALA A 98 -2.78 61.34 -36.50
C ALA A 98 -2.46 61.80 -37.93
N ALA A 99 -1.82 60.95 -38.74
CA ALA A 99 -1.51 61.24 -40.14
C ALA A 99 -2.78 61.37 -40.99
N TYR A 100 -3.78 60.51 -40.77
CA TYR A 100 -5.09 60.61 -41.42
C TYR A 100 -5.79 61.92 -41.08
N ASP A 101 -5.85 62.30 -39.80
CA ASP A 101 -6.50 63.54 -39.36
C ASP A 101 -5.84 64.78 -39.98
N ALA A 102 -4.50 64.80 -40.03
CA ALA A 102 -3.74 65.87 -40.67
C ALA A 102 -3.98 65.95 -42.20
N ALA A 103 -4.02 64.80 -42.88
CA ALA A 103 -4.29 64.73 -44.32
C ALA A 103 -5.73 65.16 -44.65
N ASN A 104 -6.71 64.74 -43.84
CA ASN A 104 -8.11 65.12 -43.99
C ASN A 104 -8.31 66.63 -43.82
N LYS A 105 -7.63 67.22 -42.83
CA LYS A 105 -7.62 68.67 -42.65
C LYS A 105 -7.04 69.39 -43.88
N THR A 106 -5.89 68.93 -44.37
CA THR A 106 -5.24 69.52 -45.56
C THR A 106 -6.13 69.41 -46.80
N LEU A 107 -6.82 68.29 -46.99
CA LEU A 107 -7.78 68.09 -48.08
C LEU A 107 -8.95 69.09 -47.97
N THR A 108 -9.49 69.28 -46.77
CA THR A 108 -10.59 70.23 -46.52
C THR A 108 -10.15 71.67 -46.79
N ASP A 109 -8.98 72.07 -46.30
CA ASP A 109 -8.43 73.41 -46.49
C ASP A 109 -8.14 73.68 -47.99
N THR A 110 -7.50 72.73 -48.69
CA THR A 110 -7.20 72.85 -50.12
C THR A 110 -8.45 72.85 -50.99
N LYS A 111 -9.48 72.09 -50.62
CA LYS A 111 -10.78 72.14 -51.29
C LYS A 111 -11.45 73.51 -51.18
N THR A 112 -11.38 74.13 -50.00
CA THR A 112 -11.88 75.49 -49.79
C THR A 112 -11.17 76.50 -50.71
N VAL A 113 -9.85 76.40 -50.86
CA VAL A 113 -9.06 77.24 -51.77
C VAL A 113 -9.41 76.98 -53.24
N TYR A 114 -9.60 75.71 -53.64
CA TYR A 114 -10.01 75.34 -54.99
C TYR A 114 -11.40 75.90 -55.34
N ASP A 115 -12.37 75.77 -54.44
CA ASP A 115 -13.73 76.28 -54.64
C ASP A 115 -13.71 77.82 -54.80
N ALA A 116 -12.89 78.52 -54.00
CA ALA A 116 -12.69 79.96 -54.13
C ALA A 116 -12.02 80.37 -55.46
N ALA A 117 -10.98 79.65 -55.89
CA ALA A 117 -10.29 79.92 -57.16
C ALA A 117 -11.20 79.65 -58.37
N THR A 118 -12.02 78.60 -58.30
CA THR A 118 -13.05 78.28 -59.30
C THR A 118 -14.06 79.41 -59.42
N LYS A 119 -14.54 79.93 -58.29
CA LYS A 119 -15.43 81.08 -58.26
C LYS A 119 -14.77 82.32 -58.87
N ALA A 120 -13.53 82.64 -58.49
CA ALA A 120 -12.81 83.80 -59.00
C ALA A 120 -12.60 83.75 -60.54
N LEU A 121 -12.34 82.56 -61.09
CA LEU A 121 -12.26 82.36 -62.54
C LEU A 121 -13.61 82.58 -63.23
N ALA A 122 -14.71 82.08 -62.65
CA ALA A 122 -16.06 82.33 -63.17
C ALA A 122 -16.42 83.83 -63.14
N ASP A 123 -16.10 84.51 -62.05
CA ASP A 123 -16.32 85.96 -61.90
C ASP A 123 -15.48 86.74 -62.95
N ALA A 124 -14.20 86.39 -63.14
CA ALA A 124 -13.33 87.02 -64.13
C ALA A 124 -13.82 86.84 -65.58
N ASN A 125 -14.32 85.64 -65.92
CA ASN A 125 -14.92 85.37 -67.23
C ASN A 125 -16.21 86.18 -67.45
N THR A 126 -17.03 86.33 -66.40
CA THR A 126 -18.22 87.18 -66.44
C THR A 126 -17.84 88.63 -66.72
N ILE A 127 -16.85 89.18 -66.01
CA ILE A 127 -16.33 90.54 -66.22
C ILE A 127 -15.83 90.74 -67.65
N LEU A 128 -15.08 89.78 -68.20
CA LEU A 128 -14.57 89.84 -69.58
C LEU A 128 -15.71 89.89 -70.61
N SER A 129 -16.79 89.14 -70.40
CA SER A 129 -17.95 89.12 -71.30
C SER A 129 -18.68 90.48 -71.38
N SER A 130 -18.62 91.26 -70.30
CA SER A 130 -19.25 92.59 -70.19
C SER A 130 -18.28 93.76 -70.44
N ALA A 131 -17.01 93.51 -70.78
CA ALA A 131 -15.98 94.55 -70.83
C ALA A 131 -16.09 95.47 -72.06
N THR A 132 -15.97 96.79 -71.85
CA THR A 132 -15.85 97.78 -72.94
C THR A 132 -14.49 97.69 -73.65
N PRO A 133 -14.32 98.25 -74.87
CA PRO A 133 -13.05 98.20 -75.60
C PRO A 133 -11.83 98.69 -74.80
N ALA A 134 -11.99 99.72 -73.96
CA ALA A 134 -10.92 100.25 -73.12
C ALA A 134 -10.56 99.36 -71.92
N GLN A 135 -11.49 98.52 -71.43
CA GLN A 135 -11.32 97.64 -70.26
C GLN A 135 -10.85 96.23 -70.63
N ARG A 136 -10.94 95.87 -71.93
CA ARG A 136 -10.76 94.50 -72.42
C ARG A 136 -9.39 93.90 -72.08
N SER A 137 -8.30 94.67 -72.18
CA SER A 137 -6.94 94.18 -71.84
C SER A 137 -6.78 93.83 -70.36
N ALA A 138 -7.34 94.65 -69.45
CA ALA A 138 -7.29 94.40 -68.01
C ALA A 138 -8.16 93.18 -67.63
N ALA A 139 -9.34 93.05 -68.22
CA ALA A 139 -10.20 91.88 -68.02
C ALA A 139 -9.55 90.59 -68.52
N GLN A 140 -8.87 90.61 -69.67
CA GLN A 140 -8.13 89.46 -70.20
C GLN A 140 -6.98 89.03 -69.27
N LYS A 141 -6.27 90.00 -68.67
CA LYS A 141 -5.24 89.73 -67.67
C LYS A 141 -5.83 89.09 -66.41
N ALA A 142 -6.97 89.60 -65.92
CA ALA A 142 -7.66 89.03 -64.76
C ALA A 142 -8.09 87.57 -64.99
N VAL A 143 -8.60 87.24 -66.18
CA VAL A 143 -8.90 85.84 -66.57
C VAL A 143 -7.63 84.99 -66.59
N THR A 144 -6.53 85.51 -67.14
CA THR A 144 -5.25 84.79 -67.19
C THR A 144 -4.71 84.49 -65.78
N ASP A 145 -4.75 85.47 -64.88
CA ASP A 145 -4.29 85.32 -63.50
C ASP A 145 -5.20 84.37 -62.70
N ALA A 146 -6.53 84.48 -62.87
CA ALA A 146 -7.49 83.57 -62.25
C ALA A 146 -7.34 82.13 -62.78
N THR A 147 -7.03 81.95 -64.06
CA THR A 147 -6.75 80.64 -64.66
C THR A 147 -5.50 80.00 -64.04
N LYS A 148 -4.42 80.78 -63.85
CA LYS A 148 -3.20 80.30 -63.17
C LYS A 148 -3.49 79.89 -61.73
N ALA A 149 -4.24 80.71 -60.99
CA ALA A 149 -4.64 80.42 -59.61
C ALA A 149 -5.51 79.14 -59.53
N PHE A 150 -6.48 79.00 -60.43
CA PHE A 150 -7.31 77.79 -60.56
C PHE A 150 -6.44 76.56 -60.83
N ASN A 151 -5.56 76.59 -61.83
CA ASN A 151 -4.69 75.46 -62.17
C ASN A 151 -3.78 75.07 -60.99
N SER A 152 -3.22 76.05 -60.28
CA SER A 152 -2.41 75.80 -59.09
C SER A 152 -3.22 75.17 -57.95
N ALA A 153 -4.43 75.67 -57.68
CA ALA A 153 -5.32 75.12 -56.66
C ALA A 153 -5.79 73.70 -57.01
N ASN A 154 -6.08 73.43 -58.29
CA ASN A 154 -6.45 72.10 -58.79
C ASN A 154 -5.34 71.08 -58.58
N THR A 155 -4.08 71.43 -58.89
CA THR A 155 -2.93 70.56 -58.60
C THR A 155 -2.79 70.28 -57.11
N LYS A 156 -2.88 71.30 -56.26
CA LYS A 156 -2.80 71.14 -54.79
C LYS A 156 -3.92 70.24 -54.24
N LEU A 157 -5.14 70.40 -54.74
CA LEU A 157 -6.28 69.56 -54.34
C LEU A 157 -6.05 68.09 -54.74
N ASN A 158 -5.55 67.86 -55.96
CA ASN A 158 -5.22 66.51 -56.43
C ASN A 158 -4.12 65.86 -55.57
N ASP A 159 -3.08 66.60 -55.21
CA ASP A 159 -2.00 66.09 -54.35
C ASP A 159 -2.49 65.83 -52.92
N ALA A 160 -3.31 66.73 -52.35
CA ALA A 160 -3.94 66.52 -51.05
C ALA A 160 -4.85 65.27 -51.04
N THR A 161 -5.59 65.05 -52.12
CA THR A 161 -6.45 63.86 -52.28
C THR A 161 -5.62 62.57 -52.29
N LYS A 162 -4.49 62.55 -53.00
CA LYS A 162 -3.57 61.38 -52.99
C LYS A 162 -3.01 61.12 -51.59
N THR A 163 -2.57 62.17 -50.89
CA THR A 163 -2.05 62.05 -49.52
C THR A 163 -3.12 61.53 -48.57
N PHE A 164 -4.35 62.06 -48.65
CA PHE A 164 -5.49 61.58 -47.87
C PHE A 164 -5.78 60.10 -48.12
N ASN A 165 -5.88 59.69 -49.39
CA ASN A 165 -6.14 58.29 -49.73
C ASN A 165 -5.03 57.36 -49.21
N SER A 166 -3.76 57.77 -49.31
CA SER A 166 -2.64 57.01 -48.75
C SER A 166 -2.72 56.88 -47.22
N ALA A 167 -3.04 57.97 -46.52
CA ALA A 167 -3.19 57.97 -45.07
C ALA A 167 -4.38 57.11 -44.61
N ASN A 168 -5.49 57.15 -45.35
CA ASN A 168 -6.68 56.33 -45.10
C ASN A 168 -6.36 54.83 -45.22
N THR A 169 -5.63 54.42 -46.26
CA THR A 169 -5.17 53.02 -46.39
C THR A 169 -4.29 52.61 -45.21
N LYS A 170 -3.31 53.45 -44.82
CA LYS A 170 -2.44 53.17 -43.66
C LYS A 170 -3.21 53.04 -42.34
N LEU A 171 -4.23 53.89 -42.13
CA LEU A 171 -5.10 53.80 -40.96
C LEU A 171 -5.88 52.48 -40.96
N ASN A 172 -6.45 52.06 -42.09
CA ASN A 172 -7.18 50.80 -42.20
C ASN A 172 -6.27 49.59 -41.94
N ASP A 173 -5.05 49.60 -42.48
CA ASP A 173 -4.05 48.55 -42.23
C ASP A 173 -3.65 48.49 -40.75
N ALA A 174 -3.37 49.64 -40.13
CA ALA A 174 -3.00 49.72 -38.72
C ALA A 174 -4.15 49.30 -37.80
N THR A 175 -5.40 49.66 -38.14
CA THR A 175 -6.61 49.24 -37.42
C THR A 175 -6.74 47.72 -37.44
N SER A 176 -6.56 47.10 -38.61
CA SER A 176 -6.64 45.65 -38.77
C SER A 176 -5.53 44.94 -37.98
N LYS A 177 -4.29 45.44 -38.05
CA LYS A 177 -3.16 44.90 -37.27
C LYS A 177 -3.41 44.97 -35.77
N ARG A 178 -3.91 46.11 -35.27
CA ARG A 178 -4.23 46.29 -33.85
C ARG A 178 -5.30 45.29 -33.41
N GLY A 179 -6.36 45.11 -34.19
CA GLY A 179 -7.42 44.13 -33.90
C GLY A 179 -6.89 42.70 -33.80
N THR A 180 -6.04 42.28 -34.74
CA THR A 180 -5.39 40.95 -34.70
C THR A 180 -4.49 40.79 -33.47
N ALA A 181 -3.69 41.80 -33.13
CA ALA A 181 -2.82 41.76 -31.96
C ALA A 181 -3.61 41.72 -30.65
N GLU A 182 -4.73 42.45 -30.56
CA GLU A 182 -5.62 42.42 -29.41
C GLU A 182 -6.26 41.04 -29.20
N GLN A 183 -6.73 40.41 -30.27
CA GLN A 183 -7.27 39.04 -30.22
C GLN A 183 -6.20 38.05 -29.73
N ALA A 184 -4.98 38.13 -30.26
CA ALA A 184 -3.86 37.28 -29.83
C ALA A 184 -3.51 37.47 -28.35
N ARG A 185 -3.49 38.72 -27.86
CA ARG A 185 -3.30 39.03 -26.43
C ARG A 185 -4.40 38.41 -25.58
N ASN A 186 -5.66 38.58 -25.96
CA ASN A 186 -6.79 38.06 -25.19
C ASN A 186 -6.78 36.52 -25.14
N GLN A 187 -6.43 35.86 -26.24
CA GLN A 187 -6.24 34.40 -26.29
C GLN A 187 -5.10 33.94 -25.38
N ALA A 188 -3.95 34.62 -25.42
CA ALA A 188 -2.81 34.30 -24.55
C ALA A 188 -3.15 34.47 -23.06
N SER A 189 -3.96 35.48 -22.72
CA SER A 189 -4.44 35.71 -21.35
C SER A 189 -5.35 34.58 -20.86
N GLN A 190 -6.34 34.17 -21.66
CA GLN A 190 -7.22 33.04 -21.35
C GLN A 190 -6.43 31.71 -21.24
N GLN A 191 -5.43 31.53 -22.10
CA GLN A 191 -4.55 30.37 -22.05
C GLN A 191 -3.73 30.35 -20.75
N LEU A 192 -3.17 31.49 -20.31
CA LEU A 192 -2.45 31.57 -19.04
C LEU A 192 -3.35 31.21 -17.86
N GLN A 193 -4.58 31.73 -17.82
CA GLN A 193 -5.54 31.39 -16.77
C GLN A 193 -5.80 29.87 -16.75
N THR A 194 -6.15 29.29 -17.90
CA THR A 194 -6.44 27.85 -18.02
C THR A 194 -5.24 26.98 -17.62
N VAL A 195 -4.03 27.34 -18.05
CA VAL A 195 -2.80 26.61 -17.69
C VAL A 195 -2.54 26.71 -16.20
N THR A 196 -2.76 27.87 -15.60
CA THR A 196 -2.56 28.11 -14.16
C THR A 196 -3.50 27.26 -13.33
N GLU A 197 -4.81 27.31 -13.62
CA GLU A 197 -5.84 26.53 -12.93
C GLU A 197 -5.56 25.02 -13.02
N ASN A 198 -5.21 24.52 -14.22
CA ASN A 198 -4.88 23.11 -14.41
C ASN A 198 -3.61 22.69 -13.66
N ALA A 199 -2.58 23.55 -13.66
CA ALA A 199 -1.33 23.29 -12.96
C ALA A 199 -1.52 23.27 -11.43
N ASP A 200 -2.30 24.21 -10.88
CA ASP A 200 -2.63 24.25 -9.46
C ASP A 200 -3.44 23.03 -9.04
N LYS A 201 -4.44 22.64 -9.83
CA LYS A 201 -5.21 21.43 -9.57
C LYS A 201 -4.31 20.18 -9.55
N GLN A 202 -3.35 20.07 -10.48
CA GLN A 202 -2.44 18.92 -10.52
C GLN A 202 -1.52 18.85 -9.30
N VAL A 203 -1.00 19.98 -8.84
CA VAL A 203 -0.19 20.04 -7.62
C VAL A 203 -1.05 19.65 -6.42
N LYS A 204 -2.28 20.17 -6.32
CA LYS A 204 -3.20 19.86 -5.24
C LYS A 204 -3.55 18.36 -5.18
N ASP A 205 -3.90 17.76 -6.33
CA ASP A 205 -4.18 16.33 -6.44
C ASP A 205 -2.95 15.48 -5.99
N ALA A 206 -1.72 15.94 -6.30
CA ALA A 206 -0.49 15.26 -5.90
C ALA A 206 -0.16 15.44 -4.40
N GLU A 207 -0.46 16.60 -3.81
CA GLU A 207 -0.33 16.84 -2.36
C GLU A 207 -1.28 15.96 -1.56
N ASP A 208 -2.54 15.84 -2.01
CA ASP A 208 -3.54 15.01 -1.36
C ASP A 208 -3.13 13.53 -1.39
N ALA A 209 -2.60 13.04 -2.53
CA ALA A 209 -2.03 11.69 -2.62
C ALA A 209 -0.84 11.48 -1.68
N ARG A 210 0.04 12.48 -1.53
CA ARG A 210 1.17 12.43 -0.59
C ARG A 210 0.68 12.36 0.85
N ASN A 211 -0.33 13.15 1.21
CA ASN A 211 -0.88 13.17 2.56
C ASN A 211 -1.55 11.86 2.92
N GLN A 212 -2.28 11.25 1.98
CA GLN A 212 -2.85 9.92 2.16
C GLN A 212 -1.76 8.85 2.36
N ALA A 213 -0.74 8.82 1.49
CA ALA A 213 0.36 7.86 1.61
C ALA A 213 1.13 8.03 2.94
N LYS A 214 1.24 9.27 3.44
CA LYS A 214 1.87 9.54 4.75
C LYS A 214 1.04 8.95 5.89
N LEU A 215 -0.27 9.16 5.89
CA LEU A 215 -1.15 8.63 6.92
C LEU A 215 -1.08 7.09 6.97
N GLU A 216 -1.05 6.44 5.81
CA GLU A 216 -0.90 4.99 5.70
C GLU A 216 0.45 4.50 6.22
N ALA A 217 1.55 5.18 5.87
CA ALA A 217 2.88 4.85 6.36
C ALA A 217 3.00 5.01 7.88
N ASP A 218 2.46 6.09 8.44
CA ASP A 218 2.48 6.35 9.90
C ASP A 218 1.65 5.30 10.64
N ASN A 219 0.46 4.96 10.14
CA ASN A 219 -0.40 3.92 10.72
C ASN A 219 0.25 2.53 10.66
N ALA A 220 0.86 2.17 9.52
CA ALA A 220 1.56 0.90 9.36
C ALA A 220 2.78 0.80 10.28
N ALA A 221 3.53 1.89 10.45
CA ALA A 221 4.66 1.94 11.38
C ALA A 221 4.21 1.75 12.84
N LYS A 222 3.13 2.43 13.26
CA LYS A 222 2.56 2.25 14.60
C LYS A 222 2.14 0.80 14.82
N TYR A 223 1.38 0.23 13.89
CA TYR A 223 0.92 -1.16 13.97
C TYR A 223 2.10 -2.15 14.03
N SER A 224 3.16 -1.90 13.27
CA SER A 224 4.38 -2.73 13.31
C SER A 224 5.03 -2.75 14.69
N VAL A 225 5.08 -1.61 15.40
CA VAL A 225 5.65 -1.55 16.76
C VAL A 225 4.77 -2.34 17.73
N GLU A 226 3.46 -2.13 17.69
CA GLU A 226 2.49 -2.85 18.54
C GLU A 226 2.57 -4.37 18.31
N ALA A 227 2.65 -4.81 17.05
CA ALA A 227 2.77 -6.22 16.70
C ALA A 227 4.11 -6.83 17.19
N GLN A 228 5.22 -6.09 17.08
CA GLN A 228 6.52 -6.54 17.59
C GLN A 228 6.55 -6.66 19.11
N GLU A 229 5.94 -5.72 19.83
CA GLU A 229 5.81 -5.79 21.28
C GLU A 229 4.92 -6.98 21.70
N ALA A 230 3.80 -7.20 21.00
CA ALA A 230 2.93 -8.34 21.22
C ALA A 230 3.67 -9.67 20.99
N ALA A 231 4.40 -9.81 19.89
CA ALA A 231 5.22 -10.98 19.61
C ALA A 231 6.29 -11.21 20.68
N LYS A 232 7.00 -10.17 21.11
CA LYS A 232 8.01 -10.27 22.17
C LYS A 232 7.41 -10.77 23.47
N LYS A 233 6.24 -10.24 23.86
CA LYS A 233 5.51 -10.70 25.05
C LYS A 233 5.02 -12.14 24.90
N ALA A 234 4.54 -12.52 23.72
CA ALA A 234 4.08 -13.87 23.43
C ALA A 234 5.21 -14.92 23.49
N SER A 235 6.42 -14.57 23.04
CA SER A 235 7.61 -15.43 23.11
C SER A 235 8.25 -15.49 24.51
N ASP A 236 7.92 -14.55 25.40
CA ASP A 236 8.45 -14.48 26.76
C ASP A 236 7.65 -15.32 27.76
N TRP A 237 7.98 -16.61 27.79
CA TRP A 237 7.36 -17.57 28.70
C TRP A 237 7.86 -17.45 30.15
N SER A 238 8.84 -16.60 30.44
CA SER A 238 9.36 -16.42 31.81
C SER A 238 8.29 -15.90 32.77
N THR A 239 7.34 -15.14 32.22
CA THR A 239 6.22 -14.52 32.93
C THR A 239 5.00 -15.43 33.10
N MET A 240 4.99 -16.61 32.45
CA MET A 240 3.89 -17.56 32.58
C MET A 240 3.82 -18.13 33.99
N LYS A 241 2.59 -18.39 34.45
CA LYS A 241 2.37 -19.13 35.69
C LYS A 241 2.88 -20.56 35.52
N ARG A 242 3.83 -20.95 36.37
CA ARG A 242 4.31 -22.34 36.48
C ARG A 242 3.29 -23.17 37.25
N LEU A 243 2.79 -24.22 36.60
CA LEU A 243 1.94 -25.20 37.26
C LEU A 243 2.79 -26.14 38.11
N THR A 244 2.22 -26.66 39.19
CA THR A 244 2.90 -27.58 40.10
C THR A 244 2.88 -28.99 39.51
N VAL A 245 4.05 -29.53 39.20
CA VAL A 245 4.24 -30.94 38.85
C VAL A 245 4.01 -31.79 40.10
N LYS A 246 3.18 -32.82 39.95
CA LYS A 246 2.83 -33.81 40.98
C LYS A 246 3.40 -35.16 40.58
N ASP A 247 3.78 -35.93 41.60
CA ASP A 247 4.37 -37.25 41.41
C ASP A 247 3.31 -38.22 40.89
N ARG A 248 3.69 -39.06 39.92
CA ARG A 248 2.86 -40.15 39.36
C ARG A 248 2.12 -41.00 40.40
N SER A 249 2.64 -41.17 41.61
CA SER A 249 2.01 -41.96 42.68
C SER A 249 0.74 -41.31 43.25
N GLU A 250 0.54 -40.01 43.03
CA GLU A 250 -0.67 -39.30 43.47
C GLU A 250 -1.91 -39.61 42.61
N ASP A 251 -1.74 -40.22 41.43
CA ASP A 251 -2.84 -40.63 40.53
C ASP A 251 -2.79 -42.12 40.18
N GLN A 252 -3.23 -42.94 41.13
CA GLN A 252 -3.29 -44.40 40.98
C GLN A 252 -4.21 -44.84 39.81
N SER A 253 -5.24 -44.05 39.51
CA SER A 253 -6.16 -44.29 38.40
C SER A 253 -5.43 -44.24 37.06
N PHE A 254 -4.69 -43.18 36.78
CA PHE A 254 -3.91 -43.09 35.55
C PHE A 254 -2.73 -44.08 35.55
N LEU A 255 -2.07 -44.27 36.70
CA LEU A 255 -0.95 -45.20 36.82
C LEU A 255 -1.34 -46.64 36.41
N SER A 256 -2.57 -47.06 36.67
CA SER A 256 -3.09 -48.38 36.31
C SER A 256 -3.22 -48.61 34.78
N ILE A 257 -3.40 -47.53 34.00
CA ILE A 257 -3.57 -47.59 32.55
C ILE A 257 -2.34 -47.07 31.78
N LEU A 258 -1.38 -46.44 32.47
CA LEU A 258 -0.14 -45.92 31.90
C LEU A 258 0.61 -46.91 30.98
N PRO A 259 0.73 -48.22 31.30
CA PRO A 259 1.38 -49.18 30.39
C PRO A 259 0.73 -49.26 29.00
N GLN A 260 -0.58 -49.01 28.89
CA GLN A 260 -1.30 -49.02 27.61
C GLN A 260 -0.86 -47.85 26.72
N PHE A 261 -0.60 -46.68 27.31
CA PHE A 261 -0.08 -45.51 26.60
C PHE A 261 1.40 -45.66 26.27
N GLN A 262 2.20 -46.18 27.19
CA GLN A 262 3.63 -46.46 26.93
C GLN A 262 3.85 -47.42 25.77
N ALA A 263 2.98 -48.41 25.59
CA ALA A 263 3.07 -49.35 24.47
C ALA A 263 2.85 -48.70 23.08
N LEU A 264 2.32 -47.47 23.05
CA LEU A 264 2.11 -46.69 21.82
C LEU A 264 3.24 -45.71 21.53
N VAL A 265 4.17 -45.51 22.47
CA VAL A 265 5.38 -44.73 22.24
C VAL A 265 6.25 -45.50 21.25
N GLN A 266 6.56 -44.86 20.14
CA GLN A 266 7.43 -45.44 19.11
C GLN A 266 8.89 -45.15 19.41
N LYS A 267 9.77 -45.91 18.76
CA LYS A 267 11.20 -45.73 18.89
C LYS A 267 11.64 -44.41 18.27
N GLU A 268 12.59 -43.75 18.93
CA GLU A 268 13.30 -42.58 18.40
C GLU A 268 13.85 -42.75 16.98
N GLY A 269 13.63 -41.74 16.13
CA GLY A 269 14.09 -41.67 14.75
C GLY A 269 13.25 -42.44 13.75
N VAL A 270 12.09 -42.97 14.18
CA VAL A 270 11.20 -43.76 13.33
C VAL A 270 10.02 -42.91 12.85
N ALA A 271 10.22 -42.28 11.69
CA ALA A 271 9.22 -41.43 11.06
C ALA A 271 7.82 -42.08 10.94
N ILE A 272 6.79 -41.32 11.29
CA ILE A 272 5.40 -41.70 11.00
C ILE A 272 5.15 -41.55 9.48
N PRO A 273 4.56 -42.56 8.80
CA PRO A 273 4.25 -42.46 7.38
C PRO A 273 3.39 -41.22 7.04
N ALA A 274 3.70 -40.56 5.93
CA ALA A 274 3.10 -39.26 5.58
C ALA A 274 1.56 -39.30 5.42
N ASP A 275 0.99 -40.43 5.00
CA ASP A 275 -0.47 -40.64 4.95
C ASP A 275 -1.09 -40.71 6.35
N LYS A 276 -0.37 -41.26 7.33
CA LYS A 276 -0.78 -41.31 8.74
C LYS A 276 -0.66 -39.96 9.42
N VAL A 277 0.40 -39.21 9.14
CA VAL A 277 0.55 -37.82 9.62
C VAL A 277 -0.63 -36.96 9.15
N LYS A 278 -1.03 -37.07 7.88
CA LYS A 278 -2.22 -36.37 7.36
C LYS A 278 -3.51 -36.77 8.08
N ALA A 279 -3.68 -38.07 8.35
CA ALA A 279 -4.88 -38.57 9.01
C ALA A 279 -4.97 -38.18 10.50
N GLN A 280 -3.83 -38.02 11.18
CA GLN A 280 -3.73 -37.82 12.64
C GLN A 280 -3.47 -36.36 13.05
N LYS A 281 -3.65 -35.42 12.12
CA LYS A 281 -3.56 -33.98 12.38
C LYS A 281 -4.58 -33.55 13.44
N VAL A 282 -4.12 -32.80 14.43
CA VAL A 282 -4.99 -32.20 15.45
C VAL A 282 -5.64 -30.93 14.87
N ASP A 283 -6.97 -30.92 14.79
CA ASP A 283 -7.72 -29.70 14.47
C ASP A 283 -8.03 -28.92 15.75
N PHE A 284 -7.35 -27.79 15.89
CA PHE A 284 -7.48 -26.92 17.05
C PHE A 284 -8.92 -26.43 17.29
N SER A 285 -9.70 -26.25 16.21
CA SER A 285 -11.11 -25.85 16.27
C SER A 285 -12.02 -26.93 16.88
N GLN A 286 -11.46 -28.08 17.24
CA GLN A 286 -12.18 -29.21 17.82
C GLN A 286 -11.75 -29.52 19.26
N LEU A 287 -10.69 -28.88 19.78
CA LEU A 287 -10.26 -28.98 21.19
C LEU A 287 -11.07 -28.02 22.08
N PHE A 288 -12.39 -28.25 22.13
CA PHE A 288 -13.34 -27.48 22.93
C PHE A 288 -13.97 -28.33 24.01
N LEU A 289 -14.06 -27.78 25.22
CA LEU A 289 -14.84 -28.39 26.30
C LEU A 289 -16.33 -28.18 26.07
N LYS A 290 -17.09 -29.27 25.88
CA LYS A 290 -18.56 -29.22 25.83
C LYS A 290 -19.16 -29.00 27.22
N GLN A 291 -18.49 -29.48 28.25
CA GLN A 291 -18.91 -29.45 29.64
C GLN A 291 -17.77 -28.99 30.52
N LYS A 292 -18.09 -28.48 31.71
CA LYS A 292 -17.08 -28.11 32.70
C LYS A 292 -16.24 -29.34 33.05
N HIS A 293 -14.92 -29.22 33.01
CA HIS A 293 -14.00 -30.30 33.37
C HIS A 293 -12.75 -29.76 34.06
N ASN A 294 -12.13 -30.58 34.91
CA ASN A 294 -10.79 -30.30 35.44
C ASN A 294 -9.77 -30.96 34.51
N VAL A 295 -9.07 -30.17 33.71
CA VAL A 295 -8.10 -30.68 32.75
C VAL A 295 -6.81 -31.02 33.46
N ARG A 296 -6.29 -32.22 33.17
CA ARG A 296 -5.03 -32.74 33.69
C ARG A 296 -4.16 -33.21 32.54
N VAL A 297 -2.86 -33.00 32.68
CA VAL A 297 -1.84 -33.35 31.70
C VAL A 297 -0.78 -34.22 32.37
N TRP A 298 -0.51 -35.41 31.82
CA TRP A 298 0.52 -36.33 32.28
C TRP A 298 1.67 -36.37 31.29
N PHE A 299 2.91 -36.33 31.78
CA PHE A 299 4.11 -36.62 31.01
C PHE A 299 4.15 -38.11 30.65
N LEU A 300 4.36 -38.42 29.37
CA LEU A 300 4.41 -39.80 28.89
C LEU A 300 5.82 -40.22 28.49
N ASN A 301 6.50 -39.49 27.62
CA ASN A 301 7.85 -39.83 27.19
C ASN A 301 8.53 -38.62 26.51
N GLU A 302 9.82 -38.75 26.25
CA GLU A 302 10.65 -37.77 25.56
C GLU A 302 11.65 -38.50 24.65
N GLY A 303 11.64 -38.13 23.37
CA GLY A 303 12.62 -38.51 22.35
C GLY A 303 13.62 -37.39 22.00
N ALA A 304 13.47 -36.21 22.57
CA ALA A 304 14.29 -35.04 22.25
C ALA A 304 15.70 -35.10 22.86
N ALA A 305 16.62 -34.35 22.25
CA ALA A 305 17.84 -33.90 22.93
C ALA A 305 17.72 -32.46 23.45
N TYR A 306 16.68 -31.73 23.03
CA TYR A 306 16.38 -30.39 23.48
C TYR A 306 15.67 -30.40 24.82
N LYS A 307 16.01 -29.44 25.68
CA LYS A 307 15.31 -29.25 26.95
C LYS A 307 14.07 -28.39 26.70
N ASN A 308 13.03 -29.04 26.17
CA ASN A 308 11.82 -28.38 25.72
C ASN A 308 10.99 -27.82 26.88
N GLN A 309 10.11 -26.86 26.59
CA GLN A 309 9.07 -26.41 27.51
C GLN A 309 7.70 -26.71 26.94
N LEU A 310 6.77 -27.14 27.78
CA LEU A 310 5.38 -27.40 27.40
C LEU A 310 4.45 -26.40 28.11
N ALA A 311 3.61 -25.72 27.35
CA ALA A 311 2.65 -24.75 27.85
C ALA A 311 1.25 -25.00 27.28
N TYR A 312 0.25 -24.32 27.84
CA TYR A 312 -1.08 -24.23 27.28
C TYR A 312 -1.55 -22.79 27.16
N GLU A 313 -2.52 -22.58 26.28
CA GLU A 313 -3.36 -21.39 26.24
C GLU A 313 -4.84 -21.81 26.21
N SER A 314 -5.71 -20.94 26.73
CA SER A 314 -7.15 -21.18 26.77
C SER A 314 -7.92 -19.95 26.35
N ILE A 315 -8.99 -20.15 25.57
CA ILE A 315 -9.82 -19.06 25.04
C ILE A 315 -11.28 -19.36 25.35
N ARG A 316 -12.02 -18.36 25.84
CA ARG A 316 -13.48 -18.41 25.96
C ARG A 316 -14.09 -17.04 25.75
N GLY A 317 -14.61 -16.79 24.55
CA GLY A 317 -15.11 -15.47 24.16
C GLY A 317 -13.95 -14.47 24.16
N ASP A 318 -14.07 -13.42 24.95
CA ASP A 318 -13.06 -12.37 25.14
C ASP A 318 -11.98 -12.71 26.20
N LYS A 319 -12.06 -13.90 26.82
CA LYS A 319 -11.14 -14.31 27.89
C LYS A 319 -10.03 -15.18 27.34
N TYR A 320 -8.81 -14.78 27.65
CA TYR A 320 -7.57 -15.50 27.35
C TYR A 320 -6.81 -15.80 28.65
N ASP A 321 -6.24 -16.99 28.75
CA ASP A 321 -5.35 -17.40 29.85
C ASP A 321 -4.28 -18.35 29.32
N ASN A 322 -3.14 -18.45 30.00
CA ASN A 322 -2.07 -19.37 29.65
C ASN A 322 -1.27 -19.84 30.88
N GLY A 323 -0.47 -20.88 30.71
CA GLY A 323 0.42 -21.34 31.76
C GLY A 323 1.42 -22.39 31.30
N MET A 324 2.50 -22.51 32.07
CA MET A 324 3.56 -23.49 31.85
C MET A 324 3.15 -24.82 32.50
N ILE A 325 3.00 -25.86 31.68
CA ILE A 325 2.72 -27.23 32.10
C ILE A 325 4.01 -27.85 32.64
N PHE A 326 5.04 -27.93 31.81
CA PHE A 326 6.35 -28.44 32.18
C PHE A 326 7.41 -27.41 31.78
N GLU A 327 8.08 -26.84 32.78
CA GLU A 327 9.15 -25.85 32.55
C GLU A 327 10.41 -26.49 31.95
N ASN A 328 10.65 -27.77 32.24
CA ASN A 328 11.70 -28.58 31.66
C ASN A 328 11.15 -29.97 31.33
N VAL A 329 10.94 -30.24 30.04
CA VAL A 329 10.56 -31.56 29.55
C VAL A 329 11.84 -32.37 29.36
N SER A 330 12.42 -32.83 30.47
CA SER A 330 13.56 -33.73 30.48
C SER A 330 13.21 -34.97 31.31
N CYS A 331 13.21 -36.13 30.69
CA CYS A 331 12.94 -37.40 31.32
C CYS A 331 14.13 -37.92 32.11
N ASN A 332 13.90 -38.33 33.35
CA ASN A 332 14.94 -38.94 34.17
C ASN A 332 15.25 -40.38 33.75
N SER A 333 16.41 -40.62 33.11
CA SER A 333 16.80 -41.97 32.66
C SER A 333 17.21 -42.95 33.76
N THR A 334 17.43 -42.47 34.99
CA THR A 334 17.78 -43.36 36.11
C THR A 334 16.56 -44.07 36.69
N LYS A 335 15.38 -43.46 36.54
CA LYS A 335 14.09 -43.96 37.05
C LYS A 335 13.19 -44.49 35.94
N ASN A 336 13.38 -44.02 34.70
CA ASN A 336 12.48 -44.29 33.58
C ASN A 336 13.22 -44.84 32.37
N LYS A 337 12.46 -45.51 31.50
CA LYS A 337 12.92 -45.96 30.19
C LYS A 337 12.30 -45.07 29.11
N CYS A 338 12.77 -43.83 29.03
CA CYS A 338 12.40 -42.91 27.95
C CYS A 338 13.25 -43.14 26.70
N GLU A 339 12.76 -42.70 25.55
CA GLU A 339 13.44 -42.83 24.26
C GLU A 339 14.78 -42.08 24.24
N LYS A 340 14.82 -40.85 24.77
CA LYS A 340 16.06 -40.08 25.01
C LYS A 340 16.15 -39.47 26.42
N GLY A 341 15.90 -40.27 27.46
CA GLY A 341 16.07 -39.78 28.83
C GLY A 341 17.51 -39.38 29.19
N GLU A 342 17.66 -38.35 30.00
CA GLU A 342 18.95 -37.87 30.52
C GLU A 342 19.08 -38.06 32.04
N LYS A 343 20.32 -38.09 32.55
CA LYS A 343 20.58 -38.43 33.95
C LYS A 343 20.06 -37.36 34.92
N ASP A 344 20.13 -36.10 34.50
CA ASP A 344 19.65 -34.91 35.22
C ASP A 344 18.21 -34.54 34.85
N GLY A 345 17.48 -35.42 34.15
CA GLY A 345 16.08 -35.21 33.84
C GLY A 345 15.22 -35.08 35.09
N VAL A 346 14.19 -34.24 35.01
CA VAL A 346 13.37 -33.81 36.16
C VAL A 346 11.98 -34.44 36.18
N LEU A 347 11.54 -35.06 35.07
CA LEU A 347 10.23 -35.70 34.97
C LEU A 347 10.36 -37.22 35.02
N ASP A 348 9.48 -37.83 35.81
CA ASP A 348 9.22 -39.27 35.78
C ASP A 348 8.01 -39.58 34.89
N ILE A 349 8.03 -40.72 34.17
CA ILE A 349 6.91 -41.14 33.32
C ILE A 349 5.67 -41.29 34.21
N GLY A 350 4.62 -40.54 33.89
CA GLY A 350 3.36 -40.48 34.63
C GLY A 350 3.23 -39.28 35.58
N ASP A 351 4.27 -38.47 35.76
CA ASP A 351 4.15 -37.19 36.49
C ASP A 351 3.15 -36.28 35.78
N PHE A 352 2.46 -35.43 36.54
CA PHE A 352 1.34 -34.70 35.99
C PHE A 352 1.12 -33.32 36.59
N VAL A 353 0.34 -32.51 35.89
CA VAL A 353 -0.14 -31.22 36.37
C VAL A 353 -1.66 -31.15 36.29
N ASP A 354 -2.27 -30.57 37.32
CA ASP A 354 -3.65 -30.09 37.24
C ASP A 354 -3.62 -28.72 36.55
N VAL A 355 -4.04 -28.68 35.28
CA VAL A 355 -4.13 -27.44 34.49
C VAL A 355 -5.23 -26.53 35.04
N GLY A 356 -6.33 -27.14 35.47
CA GLY A 356 -7.39 -26.48 36.21
C GLY A 356 -8.79 -26.75 35.68
N SER A 357 -9.79 -26.17 36.35
CA SER A 357 -11.19 -26.34 36.00
C SER A 357 -11.67 -25.27 35.02
N PHE A 358 -11.99 -25.71 33.81
CA PHE A 358 -12.48 -24.86 32.73
C PHE A 358 -13.98 -25.07 32.53
N LYS A 359 -14.68 -24.01 32.11
CA LYS A 359 -16.13 -24.09 31.82
C LYS A 359 -16.36 -24.63 30.41
N ALA A 360 -17.60 -25.06 30.15
CA ALA A 360 -18.06 -25.32 28.79
C ALA A 360 -17.81 -24.12 27.87
N GLY A 361 -17.47 -24.41 26.61
CA GLY A 361 -17.13 -23.43 25.58
C GLY A 361 -15.68 -22.93 25.62
N THR A 362 -14.84 -23.40 26.55
CA THR A 362 -13.40 -23.09 26.53
C THR A 362 -12.68 -23.94 25.49
N GLN A 363 -11.89 -23.29 24.64
CA GLN A 363 -10.92 -23.91 23.74
C GLN A 363 -9.55 -23.99 24.42
N LEU A 364 -8.78 -25.05 24.19
CA LEU A 364 -7.46 -25.28 24.82
C LEU A 364 -6.41 -25.68 23.79
N ASN A 365 -5.31 -24.93 23.71
CA ASN A 365 -4.12 -25.24 22.90
C ASN A 365 -2.97 -25.70 23.76
N PHE A 366 -2.11 -26.51 23.15
CA PHE A 366 -0.82 -26.87 23.72
C PHE A 366 0.27 -26.35 22.81
N LEU A 367 1.33 -25.85 23.44
CA LEU A 367 2.43 -25.21 22.78
C LEU A 367 3.73 -25.84 23.29
N LEU A 368 4.62 -26.17 22.37
CA LEU A 368 5.99 -26.57 22.68
C LEU A 368 6.93 -25.41 22.33
N LYS A 369 7.79 -25.02 23.26
CA LYS A 369 8.94 -24.15 22.97
C LYS A 369 10.20 -25.01 22.90
N ALA A 370 10.72 -25.17 21.69
CA ALA A 370 11.88 -26.01 21.44
C ALA A 370 13.12 -25.50 22.21
N ASP A 371 13.85 -26.39 22.88
CA ASP A 371 15.03 -26.09 23.71
C ASP A 371 14.86 -24.91 24.71
N GLY A 372 13.61 -24.60 25.11
CA GLY A 372 13.29 -23.37 25.82
C GLY A 372 13.82 -23.30 27.26
N TYR A 373 14.25 -24.42 27.86
CA TYR A 373 14.84 -24.49 29.20
C TYR A 373 16.38 -24.38 29.20
N SER A 374 17.02 -24.38 28.02
CA SER A 374 18.48 -24.37 27.88
C SER A 374 19.17 -23.12 28.46
N ALA A 375 20.40 -23.30 28.99
CA ALA A 375 21.20 -22.25 29.61
C ALA A 375 21.66 -21.13 28.64
N LYS A 376 21.54 -21.38 27.33
CA LYS A 376 21.66 -20.35 26.29
C LYS A 376 20.25 -20.13 25.77
N PRO A 377 19.51 -19.11 26.24
CA PRO A 377 18.18 -18.82 25.73
C PRO A 377 18.29 -18.33 24.29
N GLN A 378 18.40 -19.25 23.35
CA GLN A 378 18.01 -18.99 21.98
C GLN A 378 16.50 -19.12 21.98
N ASN A 379 15.81 -18.09 21.48
CA ASN A 379 14.37 -18.13 21.32
C ASN A 379 14.00 -19.31 20.43
N GLY A 380 13.74 -20.45 21.04
CA GLY A 380 13.30 -21.65 20.35
C GLY A 380 11.99 -21.39 19.64
N ASP A 381 11.83 -22.04 18.49
CA ASP A 381 10.58 -22.02 17.75
C ASP A 381 9.45 -22.53 18.67
N ILE A 382 8.30 -21.83 18.59
CA ILE A 382 7.10 -22.21 19.32
C ILE A 382 6.16 -22.91 18.35
N TYR A 383 5.88 -24.17 18.65
CA TYR A 383 5.00 -25.02 17.87
C TYR A 383 3.68 -25.27 18.57
N GLY A 384 2.61 -25.38 17.79
CA GLY A 384 1.28 -25.70 18.28
C GLY A 384 0.46 -26.48 17.25
N ALA A 385 -0.84 -26.58 17.51
CA ALA A 385 -1.75 -27.43 16.75
C ALA A 385 -1.98 -26.95 15.31
N ASP A 386 -2.01 -25.63 15.05
CA ASP A 386 -2.22 -25.07 13.71
C ASP A 386 -0.89 -24.92 12.95
N PRO A 387 -0.65 -25.72 11.89
CA PRO A 387 0.56 -25.62 11.09
C PRO A 387 0.76 -24.24 10.48
N THR A 388 -0.32 -23.55 10.13
CA THR A 388 -0.22 -22.24 9.49
C THR A 388 0.38 -21.20 10.43
N LEU A 389 0.32 -21.42 11.74
CA LEU A 389 0.89 -20.55 12.77
C LEU A 389 2.27 -21.00 13.25
N ASN A 390 2.75 -22.18 12.83
CA ASN A 390 4.09 -22.66 13.14
C ASN A 390 5.15 -21.92 12.28
N PRO A 391 6.38 -21.70 12.79
CA PRO A 391 7.43 -20.89 12.11
C PRO A 391 7.86 -21.37 10.71
N ASP A 392 7.56 -22.61 10.34
CA ASP A 392 7.87 -23.22 9.04
C ASP A 392 6.61 -23.67 8.26
N GLY A 393 5.41 -23.42 8.79
CA GLY A 393 4.16 -23.82 8.16
C GLY A 393 3.84 -25.33 8.26
N LEU A 394 4.61 -26.10 9.04
CA LEU A 394 4.48 -27.57 9.11
C LEU A 394 3.71 -28.03 10.35
N GLN A 395 3.25 -29.28 10.31
CA GLN A 395 2.63 -29.92 11.47
C GLN A 395 3.73 -30.36 12.43
N HIS A 396 3.61 -29.92 13.68
CA HIS A 396 4.52 -30.29 14.77
C HIS A 396 3.81 -31.00 15.93
N LEU A 397 2.48 -30.95 16.01
CA LEU A 397 1.71 -31.64 17.06
C LEU A 397 0.81 -32.72 16.46
N MET A 398 0.92 -33.93 16.97
CA MET A 398 0.07 -35.06 16.60
C MET A 398 -0.79 -35.47 17.79
N GLY A 399 -1.96 -36.07 17.51
CA GLY A 399 -2.88 -36.50 18.55
C GLY A 399 -3.52 -37.85 18.24
N TRP A 400 -3.79 -38.62 19.29
CA TRP A 400 -4.48 -39.91 19.24
C TRP A 400 -5.49 -40.01 20.37
N LYS A 401 -6.74 -40.31 20.02
CA LYS A 401 -7.79 -40.50 21.03
C LYS A 401 -7.75 -41.94 21.54
N ILE A 402 -7.58 -42.10 22.85
CA ILE A 402 -7.49 -43.42 23.51
C ILE A 402 -8.50 -43.43 24.66
N GLY A 403 -9.65 -44.08 24.44
CA GLY A 403 -10.77 -44.03 25.37
C GLY A 403 -11.25 -42.59 25.57
N ASN A 404 -11.16 -42.07 26.81
CA ASN A 404 -11.52 -40.69 27.15
C ASN A 404 -10.33 -39.72 27.14
N TYR A 405 -9.13 -40.20 26.84
CA TYR A 405 -7.91 -39.42 26.88
C TYR A 405 -7.46 -39.03 25.47
N LEU A 406 -6.69 -37.95 25.39
CA LEU A 406 -5.98 -37.53 24.21
C LEU A 406 -4.48 -37.65 24.46
N MET A 407 -3.82 -38.61 23.82
CA MET A 407 -2.36 -38.67 23.78
C MET A 407 -1.88 -37.73 22.67
N MET A 408 -0.86 -36.93 22.94
CA MET A 408 -0.29 -35.98 21.99
C MET A 408 1.23 -36.07 22.00
N GLY A 409 1.82 -35.84 20.83
CA GLY A 409 3.26 -35.89 20.62
C GLY A 409 3.71 -34.69 19.78
N PHE A 410 4.78 -34.03 20.21
CA PHE A 410 5.43 -32.98 19.43
C PHE A 410 6.68 -33.48 18.69
N GLU A 411 6.95 -32.84 17.55
CA GLU A 411 8.24 -32.76 16.89
C GLU A 411 8.82 -31.36 17.18
N ASP A 412 10.07 -31.25 17.64
CA ASP A 412 10.67 -30.00 18.12
C ASP A 412 11.62 -29.32 17.12
N LEU A 413 11.95 -29.99 16.01
CA LEU A 413 12.90 -29.46 15.02
C LEU A 413 12.23 -28.81 13.82
N ARG A 414 12.68 -27.59 13.51
CA ARG A 414 12.23 -26.85 12.33
C ARG A 414 12.45 -27.64 11.05
N ASN A 415 11.51 -27.54 10.12
CA ASN A 415 11.35 -28.33 8.90
C ASN A 415 10.86 -29.76 9.15
N GLY A 416 10.31 -30.01 10.35
CA GLY A 416 9.65 -31.25 10.74
C GLY A 416 10.58 -32.41 11.05
N GLY A 417 11.82 -32.14 11.47
CA GLY A 417 12.82 -33.12 11.92
C GLY A 417 12.77 -34.51 11.27
N ASP A 418 12.67 -35.54 12.11
CA ASP A 418 12.58 -36.93 11.67
C ASP A 418 11.13 -37.45 11.59
N LYS A 419 10.15 -36.62 12.00
CA LYS A 419 8.70 -36.85 11.84
C LYS A 419 8.21 -38.02 12.67
N ASP A 420 8.89 -38.33 13.76
CA ASP A 420 8.43 -39.33 14.70
C ASP A 420 7.52 -38.75 15.80
N TYR A 421 7.50 -37.41 15.95
CA TYR A 421 6.61 -36.70 16.87
C TYR A 421 6.65 -37.19 18.32
N ASN A 422 7.79 -37.74 18.74
CA ASN A 422 7.97 -38.29 20.08
C ASN A 422 8.83 -37.39 21.00
N ASP A 423 9.30 -36.23 20.50
CA ASP A 423 10.20 -35.32 21.22
C ASP A 423 9.60 -34.84 22.53
N THR A 424 8.28 -34.69 22.58
CA THR A 424 7.53 -34.50 23.83
C THR A 424 6.18 -35.18 23.72
N ILE A 425 5.98 -36.25 24.48
CA ILE A 425 4.70 -36.99 24.49
C ILE A 425 4.02 -36.82 25.83
N PHE A 426 2.73 -36.49 25.79
CA PHE A 426 1.91 -36.27 26.96
C PHE A 426 0.48 -36.77 26.73
N VAL A 427 -0.25 -37.00 27.82
CA VAL A 427 -1.65 -37.42 27.80
C VAL A 427 -2.50 -36.35 28.46
N VAL A 428 -3.68 -36.08 27.93
CA VAL A 428 -4.60 -35.08 28.44
C VAL A 428 -5.96 -35.70 28.70
N ASP A 429 -6.50 -35.40 29.88
CA ASP A 429 -7.89 -35.70 30.23
C ASP A 429 -8.76 -34.48 30.00
N PHE A 430 -9.54 -34.55 28.93
CA PHE A 430 -10.55 -33.56 28.61
C PHE A 430 -11.90 -33.87 29.22
N GLY A 431 -12.07 -35.03 29.85
CA GLY A 431 -13.35 -35.51 30.36
C GLY A 431 -14.18 -36.19 29.27
N LYS A 432 -15.05 -37.10 29.71
CA LYS A 432 -15.93 -37.86 28.81
C LYS A 432 -16.80 -36.90 27.99
N ASP A 433 -16.98 -37.23 26.71
CA ASP A 433 -17.81 -36.51 25.73
C ASP A 433 -17.34 -35.09 25.35
N ASN A 434 -16.27 -34.56 25.95
CA ASN A 434 -15.70 -33.26 25.59
C ASN A 434 -14.94 -33.29 24.25
N LEU A 435 -14.33 -34.42 23.88
CA LEU A 435 -13.71 -34.60 22.57
C LEU A 435 -14.75 -34.98 21.50
N LYS A 436 -14.78 -34.29 20.35
CA LYS A 436 -15.60 -34.72 19.20
C LYS A 436 -14.92 -35.93 18.53
N ALA A 437 -15.68 -37.00 18.27
CA ALA A 437 -15.15 -38.26 17.74
C ALA A 437 -14.52 -38.16 16.33
N SER A 438 -14.81 -37.11 15.56
CA SER A 438 -14.18 -36.86 14.25
C SER A 438 -12.88 -36.04 14.30
N ALA A 439 -12.47 -35.57 15.49
CA ALA A 439 -11.37 -34.61 15.64
C ALA A 439 -9.98 -35.24 15.62
N VAL A 440 -9.89 -36.50 16.06
CA VAL A 440 -8.64 -37.20 16.28
C VAL A 440 -8.89 -38.69 16.01
N PRO A 441 -8.13 -39.35 15.14
CA PRO A 441 -8.31 -40.78 14.88
C PRO A 441 -8.14 -41.60 16.15
N GLU A 442 -9.01 -42.60 16.32
CA GLU A 442 -8.72 -43.69 17.25
C GLU A 442 -7.59 -44.54 16.64
N PRO A 443 -6.61 -44.99 17.44
CA PRO A 443 -5.57 -45.86 16.94
C PRO A 443 -6.24 -47.11 16.33
N SER A 444 -6.08 -47.29 15.03
CA SER A 444 -6.61 -48.47 14.36
C SER A 444 -5.95 -49.70 14.98
N ALA A 445 -6.73 -50.71 15.38
CA ALA A 445 -6.28 -51.94 16.04
C ALA A 445 -5.27 -52.80 15.21
N THR A 446 -4.80 -52.28 14.08
CA THR A 446 -3.69 -52.75 13.25
C THR A 446 -2.39 -51.98 13.52
N LEU A 447 -2.10 -51.62 14.77
CA LEU A 447 -0.77 -51.17 15.19
C LEU A 447 0.03 -52.37 15.75
N PRO A 448 0.67 -53.21 14.91
CA PRO A 448 2.03 -53.61 15.20
C PRO A 448 2.92 -52.46 14.69
N ILE A 449 3.35 -51.58 15.58
CA ILE A 449 4.60 -50.85 15.31
C ILE A 449 5.64 -51.94 15.11
N LEU A 450 6.16 -52.08 13.89
CA LEU A 450 6.94 -53.22 13.40
C LEU A 450 8.15 -53.50 14.30
N GLY A 451 7.95 -54.35 15.30
CA GLY A 451 8.97 -54.94 16.13
C GLY A 451 8.79 -56.46 16.13
N LEU A 452 9.64 -57.14 15.36
CA LEU A 452 9.89 -58.60 15.35
C LEU A 452 8.85 -59.49 14.65
N GLY A 453 9.26 -60.15 13.56
CA GLY A 453 8.47 -61.25 12.99
C GLY A 453 8.90 -61.82 11.64
N ALA A 454 10.20 -62.03 11.36
CA ALA A 454 10.62 -62.85 10.20
C ALA A 454 12.02 -63.47 10.36
N LEU A 455 12.28 -64.20 11.45
CA LEU A 455 13.39 -65.15 11.53
C LEU A 455 12.85 -66.49 12.00
N GLY A 456 12.38 -67.31 11.06
CA GLY A 456 11.93 -68.65 11.39
C GLY A 456 11.05 -69.27 10.33
N MET A 457 11.57 -69.49 9.13
CA MET A 457 11.23 -70.62 8.24
C MET A 457 11.95 -70.40 6.91
N LEU A 458 13.11 -71.04 6.74
CA LEU A 458 13.64 -71.59 5.48
C LEU A 458 15.12 -71.97 5.63
N LYS A 459 15.38 -73.18 6.13
CA LYS A 459 16.27 -74.15 5.46
C LYS A 459 16.46 -75.36 6.38
N LEU A 460 15.61 -76.35 6.19
CA LEU A 460 15.99 -77.72 6.48
C LEU A 460 15.48 -78.64 5.38
N ARG A 461 16.44 -79.36 4.78
CA ARG A 461 16.35 -80.55 3.90
C ARG A 461 15.89 -80.31 2.46
N ARG A 462 16.57 -80.81 1.42
CA ARG A 462 17.32 -82.09 1.19
C ARG A 462 18.27 -81.86 -0.02
N ARG A 463 19.34 -82.61 -0.33
CA ARG A 463 19.62 -84.07 -0.32
C ARG A 463 21.15 -84.24 -0.61
N ARG A 464 21.91 -85.02 0.17
CA ARG A 464 22.46 -86.35 -0.22
C ARG A 464 22.83 -86.50 -1.71
N ARG A 465 24.13 -86.47 -2.01
CA ARG A 465 24.93 -87.66 -2.35
C ARG A 465 26.33 -87.47 -1.82
#